data_AF-A0A258YT52-F1
#
_entry.id   AF-A0A258YT52-F1
#
_cell.length_a   1.000
_cell.length_b   1.000
_cell.length_c   1.000
_cell.angle_alpha   90.00
_cell.angle_beta   90.00
_cell.angle_gamma   90.00
#
_symmetry.space_group_name_H-M   'P 1'
#
loop_
_entity.id
_entity.type
_entity.pdbx_description
1 polymer ?
#
loop_
_entity_poly.entity_id
_entity_poly.type
_entity_poly.pdbx_seq_one_letter_code
_entity_poly.pdbx_strand_id
1 'polypeptide(L)'
;FKSFLNAYSTISGQSHYSGNLREVHESDFVVSIGSALKTDNPNARFAMNNAISMNKGAGLYFHPINDPVINDMSKNVTQFNHAAMMEEAALYLMLDLFGDKATMPSDIVNYLAAFHSTKTVTVEETVDEKVTETVVKKVLNEETGVEEEVSEEVTKTVKKKVSKEIEVDDNRLFDLLNAPEGFADTLTKYLAKKEKFSLMVGPDLYSHPNSENCARLVALIEKYTAFNVTMIPNLANTLGAALICDLDTAGGSYTIGYNTAGNFTLNALGNGDLDMPALNQQEGTLTSIDKRVNPTNVAVGFGGYTLNDIANALGFNESLTVNYTKQLPVKNL
;
A
#
# COMPACT_ATOMS: atom_id res chain seq x y z
N PHE A 1 4.23 9.70 -13.20
CA PHE A 1 5.03 8.48 -12.93
C PHE A 1 6.53 8.67 -13.18
N LYS A 2 7.03 9.07 -14.36
CA LYS A 2 8.47 9.27 -14.60
C LYS A 2 9.15 10.21 -13.59
N SER A 3 8.57 11.39 -13.34
CA SER A 3 9.10 12.32 -12.33
C SER A 3 9.15 11.71 -10.92
N PHE A 4 8.16 10.89 -10.57
CA PHE A 4 8.14 10.14 -9.31
C PHE A 4 9.29 9.12 -9.25
N LEU A 5 9.50 8.33 -10.30
CA LEU A 5 10.63 7.39 -10.38
C LEU A 5 11.98 8.10 -10.30
N ASN A 6 12.14 9.24 -10.98
CA ASN A 6 13.37 10.03 -10.92
C ASN A 6 13.64 10.50 -9.49
N ALA A 7 12.64 11.11 -8.84
CA ALA A 7 12.74 11.58 -7.46
C ALA A 7 13.08 10.44 -6.48
N TYR A 8 12.40 9.30 -6.60
CA TYR A 8 12.72 8.09 -5.83
C TYR A 8 14.17 7.63 -6.06
N SER A 9 14.62 7.59 -7.32
CA SER A 9 15.96 7.13 -7.71
C SER A 9 17.08 7.98 -7.11
N THR A 10 16.85 9.29 -6.94
CA THR A 10 17.85 10.19 -6.32
C THR A 10 18.19 9.81 -4.87
N ILE A 11 17.26 9.18 -4.16
CA ILE A 11 17.43 8.80 -2.75
C ILE A 11 17.77 7.32 -2.60
N SER A 12 17.11 6.44 -3.36
CA SER A 12 17.35 5.00 -3.30
C SER A 12 18.67 4.59 -3.95
N GLY A 13 19.18 5.40 -4.90
CA GLY A 13 20.34 5.05 -5.74
C GLY A 13 20.05 3.96 -6.76
N GLN A 14 18.79 3.53 -6.88
CA GLN A 14 18.33 2.52 -7.83
C GLN A 14 17.48 3.16 -8.91
N SER A 15 17.60 2.71 -10.15
CA SER A 15 16.79 3.24 -11.24
C SER A 15 15.31 2.90 -11.10
N HIS A 16 14.99 1.76 -10.46
CA HIS A 16 13.64 1.22 -10.31
C HIS A 16 13.48 0.66 -8.89
N TYR A 17 12.23 0.50 -8.45
CA TYR A 17 11.88 -0.10 -7.16
C TYR A 17 12.39 -1.55 -7.02
N SER A 18 12.75 -1.98 -5.81
CA SER A 18 13.36 -3.30 -5.57
C SER A 18 12.41 -4.47 -5.85
N GLY A 19 11.16 -4.37 -5.41
CA GLY A 19 10.21 -5.47 -5.34
C GLY A 19 9.43 -5.79 -6.61
N ASN A 20 8.63 -6.84 -6.55
CA ASN A 20 7.71 -7.28 -7.60
C ASN A 20 6.51 -8.02 -6.99
N LEU A 21 5.48 -8.33 -7.78
CA LEU A 21 4.26 -8.95 -7.26
C LEU A 21 4.46 -10.38 -6.74
N ARG A 22 5.48 -11.08 -7.20
CA ARG A 22 5.82 -12.40 -6.66
C ARG A 22 6.34 -12.29 -5.23
N GLU A 23 7.19 -11.30 -4.95
CA GLU A 23 7.69 -11.06 -3.60
C GLU A 23 6.58 -10.58 -2.65
N VAL A 24 5.64 -9.76 -3.15
CA VAL A 24 4.41 -9.42 -2.41
C VAL A 24 3.64 -10.70 -2.07
N HIS A 25 3.43 -11.58 -3.05
CA HIS A 25 2.73 -12.85 -2.86
C HIS A 25 3.42 -13.76 -1.82
N GLU A 26 4.76 -13.77 -1.77
CA GLU A 26 5.55 -14.59 -0.84
C GLU A 26 5.75 -13.97 0.55
N SER A 27 5.26 -12.75 0.76
CA SER A 27 5.38 -12.01 2.02
C SER A 27 4.36 -12.44 3.08
N ASP A 28 4.64 -12.08 4.33
CA ASP A 28 3.77 -12.37 5.47
C ASP A 28 3.29 -11.10 6.20
N PHE A 29 3.78 -9.93 5.80
CA PHE A 29 3.21 -8.62 6.13
C PHE A 29 3.21 -7.71 4.89
N VAL A 30 2.02 -7.28 4.45
CA VAL A 30 1.86 -6.46 3.23
C VAL A 30 1.17 -5.15 3.54
N VAL A 31 1.79 -4.04 3.10
CA VAL A 31 1.19 -2.71 3.16
C VAL A 31 0.89 -2.23 1.75
N SER A 32 -0.28 -1.62 1.55
CA SER A 32 -0.65 -0.94 0.31
C SER A 32 -1.05 0.50 0.61
N ILE A 33 -0.46 1.47 -0.10
CA ILE A 33 -0.76 2.90 0.07
C ILE A 33 -1.13 3.53 -1.28
N GLY A 34 -2.28 4.20 -1.33
CA GLY A 34 -2.67 5.05 -2.46
C GLY A 34 -2.98 4.30 -3.76
N SER A 35 -3.49 3.07 -3.66
CA SER A 35 -4.07 2.35 -4.80
C SER A 35 -5.42 1.77 -4.41
N ALA A 36 -6.42 1.97 -5.26
CA ALA A 36 -7.66 1.21 -5.23
C ALA A 36 -7.41 -0.17 -5.86
N LEU A 37 -6.84 -1.11 -5.09
CA LEU A 37 -6.38 -2.41 -5.61
C LEU A 37 -7.47 -3.19 -6.37
N LYS A 38 -8.75 -3.01 -6.01
CA LYS A 38 -9.88 -3.61 -6.72
C LYS A 38 -9.94 -3.23 -8.20
N THR A 39 -9.68 -1.97 -8.53
CA THR A 39 -9.85 -1.40 -9.87
C THR A 39 -8.53 -1.14 -10.58
N ASP A 40 -7.52 -0.68 -9.85
CA ASP A 40 -6.25 -0.23 -10.44
C ASP A 40 -5.42 -1.40 -10.94
N ASN A 41 -5.31 -2.45 -10.13
CA ASN A 41 -4.47 -3.60 -10.44
C ASN A 41 -4.94 -4.90 -9.77
N PRO A 42 -5.76 -5.71 -10.46
CA PRO A 42 -6.23 -6.99 -9.94
C PRO A 42 -5.11 -7.95 -9.54
N ASN A 43 -3.95 -7.92 -10.22
CA ASN A 43 -2.82 -8.79 -9.88
C ASN A 43 -2.17 -8.39 -8.56
N ALA A 44 -2.04 -7.09 -8.29
CA ALA A 44 -1.56 -6.58 -6.99
C ALA A 44 -2.53 -6.97 -5.86
N ARG A 45 -3.85 -6.86 -6.11
CA ARG A 45 -4.88 -7.36 -5.20
C ARG A 45 -4.72 -8.85 -4.90
N PHE A 46 -4.52 -9.68 -5.94
CA PHE A 46 -4.33 -11.12 -5.77
C PHE A 46 -3.03 -11.45 -5.04
N ALA A 47 -1.95 -10.71 -5.27
CA ALA A 47 -0.70 -10.88 -4.55
C ALA A 47 -0.90 -10.62 -3.05
N MET A 48 -1.53 -9.50 -2.69
CA MET A 48 -1.86 -9.16 -1.29
C MET A 48 -2.80 -10.20 -0.65
N ASN A 49 -3.86 -10.60 -1.34
CA ASN A 49 -4.78 -11.62 -0.83
C ASN A 49 -4.07 -12.96 -0.56
N ASN A 50 -3.18 -13.40 -1.45
CA ASN A 50 -2.41 -14.63 -1.22
C ASN A 50 -1.48 -14.49 0.00
N ALA A 51 -0.76 -13.38 0.12
CA ALA A 51 0.12 -13.13 1.26
C ALA A 51 -0.64 -13.22 2.59
N ILE A 52 -1.82 -12.62 2.65
CA ILE A 52 -2.61 -12.57 3.87
C ILE A 52 -3.32 -13.90 4.15
N SER A 53 -4.02 -14.47 3.16
CA SER A 53 -4.87 -15.64 3.36
C SER A 53 -4.08 -16.95 3.33
N MET A 54 -3.13 -17.11 2.39
CA MET A 54 -2.38 -18.35 2.21
C MET A 54 -1.16 -18.43 3.13
N ASN A 55 -0.39 -17.35 3.26
CA ASN A 55 0.79 -17.32 4.14
C ASN A 55 0.41 -17.00 5.60
N LYS A 56 -0.89 -16.90 5.90
CA LYS A 56 -1.42 -16.44 7.20
C LYS A 56 -0.81 -15.10 7.61
N GLY A 57 -0.57 -14.25 6.62
CA GLY A 57 0.00 -12.92 6.79
C GLY A 57 -0.95 -11.95 7.50
N ALA A 58 -0.49 -10.72 7.59
CA ALA A 58 -1.30 -9.58 7.96
C ALA A 58 -1.06 -8.43 7.00
N GLY A 59 -1.91 -7.41 7.02
CA GLY A 59 -1.68 -6.26 6.15
C GLY A 59 -2.35 -4.98 6.59
N LEU A 60 -1.83 -3.89 6.06
CA LEU A 60 -2.37 -2.55 6.23
C LEU A 60 -2.73 -2.00 4.84
N TYR A 61 -3.91 -1.38 4.73
CA TYR A 61 -4.39 -0.83 3.47
C TYR A 61 -4.80 0.63 3.68
N PHE A 62 -4.07 1.56 3.06
CA PHE A 62 -4.30 3.00 3.17
C PHE A 62 -4.89 3.53 1.87
N HIS A 63 -6.16 3.93 1.91
CA HIS A 63 -6.84 4.52 0.78
C HIS A 63 -8.06 5.33 1.26
N PRO A 64 -8.39 6.49 0.64
CA PRO A 64 -9.51 7.32 1.11
C PRO A 64 -10.89 6.66 1.00
N ILE A 65 -11.05 5.72 0.08
CA ILE A 65 -12.30 5.02 -0.18
C ILE A 65 -12.27 3.64 0.45
N ASN A 66 -13.28 3.35 1.27
CA ASN A 66 -13.52 2.03 1.86
C ASN A 66 -13.66 0.96 0.77
N ASP A 67 -12.99 -0.18 0.95
CA ASP A 67 -13.01 -1.26 -0.04
C ASP A 67 -13.45 -2.56 0.64
N PRO A 68 -14.74 -2.95 0.49
CA PRO A 68 -15.25 -4.19 1.05
C PRO A 68 -14.45 -5.43 0.61
N VAL A 69 -13.86 -5.42 -0.59
CA VAL A 69 -13.08 -6.55 -1.09
C VAL A 69 -11.79 -6.74 -0.29
N ILE A 70 -11.20 -5.66 0.24
CA ILE A 70 -10.02 -5.74 1.11
C ILE A 70 -10.41 -6.32 2.48
N ASN A 71 -11.53 -5.85 3.05
CA ASN A 71 -12.01 -6.34 4.34
C ASN A 71 -12.37 -7.83 4.32
N ASP A 72 -12.87 -8.32 3.17
CA ASP A 72 -13.24 -9.73 2.99
C ASP A 72 -12.03 -10.66 2.81
N MET A 73 -10.81 -10.14 2.59
CA MET A 73 -9.61 -10.98 2.41
C MET A 73 -9.25 -11.76 3.67
N SER A 74 -9.28 -11.09 4.82
CA SER A 74 -8.93 -11.66 6.12
C SER A 74 -9.21 -10.68 7.26
N LYS A 75 -9.41 -11.25 8.45
CA LYS A 75 -9.51 -10.51 9.72
C LYS A 75 -8.20 -9.84 10.14
N ASN A 76 -7.08 -10.25 9.53
CA ASN A 76 -5.75 -9.71 9.79
C ASN A 76 -5.38 -8.58 8.84
N VAL A 77 -6.37 -7.88 8.28
CA VAL A 77 -6.16 -6.67 7.49
C VAL A 77 -6.80 -5.50 8.21
N THR A 78 -6.03 -4.43 8.38
CA THR A 78 -6.55 -3.15 8.84
C THR A 78 -6.61 -2.17 7.67
N GLN A 79 -7.80 -1.66 7.39
CA GLN A 79 -8.02 -0.62 6.39
C GLN A 79 -8.08 0.76 7.06
N PHE A 80 -7.28 1.70 6.54
CA PHE A 80 -7.21 3.10 6.95
C PHE A 80 -7.90 3.96 5.91
N ASN A 81 -9.11 4.41 6.24
CA ASN A 81 -9.91 5.30 5.40
C ASN A 81 -9.59 6.75 5.77
N HIS A 82 -8.40 7.19 5.40
CA HIS A 82 -7.92 8.54 5.67
C HIS A 82 -8.62 9.58 4.76
N ALA A 83 -8.55 10.86 5.10
CA ALA A 83 -8.97 11.92 4.17
C ALA A 83 -8.09 11.91 2.91
N ALA A 84 -8.61 12.41 1.78
CA ALA A 84 -7.77 12.60 0.59
C ALA A 84 -6.54 13.47 0.92
N MET A 85 -5.41 13.22 0.24
CA MET A 85 -4.16 13.97 0.41
C MET A 85 -3.41 13.67 1.73
N MET A 86 -3.67 12.51 2.34
CA MET A 86 -2.99 12.04 3.56
C MET A 86 -1.97 10.94 3.27
N GLU A 87 -1.61 10.71 2.01
CA GLU A 87 -0.64 9.69 1.60
C GLU A 87 0.74 9.94 2.23
N GLU A 88 1.14 11.20 2.39
CA GLU A 88 2.37 11.56 3.11
C GLU A 88 2.32 11.13 4.59
N ALA A 89 1.19 11.33 5.27
CA ALA A 89 1.03 10.89 6.66
C ALA A 89 1.14 9.37 6.78
N ALA A 90 0.60 8.61 5.82
CA ALA A 90 0.76 7.16 5.78
C ALA A 90 2.23 6.75 5.59
N LEU A 91 2.98 7.44 4.73
CA LEU A 91 4.41 7.19 4.52
C LEU A 91 5.25 7.57 5.75
N TYR A 92 4.94 8.68 6.43
CA TYR A 92 5.56 9.03 7.69
C TYR A 92 5.26 7.99 8.78
N LEU A 93 4.03 7.47 8.85
CA LEU A 93 3.69 6.42 9.79
C LEU A 93 4.50 5.14 9.51
N MET A 94 4.72 4.79 8.26
CA MET A 94 5.57 3.65 7.91
C MET A 94 7.03 3.84 8.38
N LEU A 95 7.61 5.02 8.16
CA LEU A 95 8.94 5.35 8.69
C LEU A 95 8.95 5.40 10.22
N ASP A 96 7.83 5.79 10.81
CA ASP A 96 7.72 5.87 12.25
C ASP A 96 7.77 4.48 12.90
N LEU A 97 6.88 3.59 12.45
CA LEU A 97 6.67 2.26 13.01
C LEU A 97 7.79 1.28 12.66
N PHE A 98 8.39 1.39 11.46
CA PHE A 98 9.29 0.37 10.93
C PHE A 98 10.71 0.86 10.63
N GLY A 99 10.93 2.17 10.71
CA GLY A 99 12.23 2.78 10.44
C GLY A 99 13.27 2.44 11.49
N ASP A 100 14.44 2.00 11.06
CA ASP A 100 15.62 1.89 11.93
C ASP A 100 16.12 3.29 12.31
N LYS A 101 15.70 3.74 13.50
CA LYS A 101 16.02 5.07 14.03
C LYS A 101 17.52 5.28 14.26
N ALA A 102 18.31 4.21 14.36
CA ALA A 102 19.76 4.33 14.56
C ALA A 102 20.51 4.69 13.28
N THR A 103 19.97 4.34 12.11
CA THR A 103 20.61 4.57 10.80
C THR A 103 19.95 5.67 9.98
N MET A 104 18.70 6.01 10.31
CA MET A 104 17.96 7.09 9.65
C MET A 104 18.54 8.48 10.00
N PRO A 105 18.51 9.46 9.07
CA PRO A 105 18.92 10.83 9.34
C PRO A 105 18.20 11.43 10.56
N SER A 106 18.96 12.11 11.43
CA SER A 106 18.45 12.69 12.68
C SER A 106 17.29 13.64 12.49
N ASP A 107 17.29 14.41 11.40
CA ASP A 107 16.23 15.38 11.10
C ASP A 107 14.89 14.69 10.87
N ILE A 108 14.90 13.51 10.22
CA ILE A 108 13.71 12.70 10.01
C ILE A 108 13.25 12.09 11.33
N VAL A 109 14.18 11.53 12.12
CA VAL A 109 13.85 10.97 13.45
C VAL A 109 13.22 12.02 14.36
N ASN A 110 13.80 13.23 14.40
CA ASN A 110 13.28 14.35 15.18
C ASN A 110 11.91 14.82 14.67
N TYR A 111 11.72 14.88 13.36
CA TYR A 111 10.43 15.22 12.77
C TYR A 111 9.34 14.19 13.11
N LEU A 112 9.66 12.89 13.05
CA LEU A 112 8.75 11.81 13.43
C LEU A 112 8.41 11.87 14.92
N ALA A 113 9.40 12.11 15.79
CA ALA A 113 9.18 12.26 17.23
C ALA A 113 8.21 13.40 17.58
N ALA A 114 8.12 14.45 16.74
CA ALA A 114 7.17 15.54 16.94
C ALA A 114 5.69 15.15 16.75
N PHE A 115 5.39 13.95 16.24
CA PHE A 115 4.03 13.40 16.22
C PHE A 115 3.62 12.68 17.50
N HIS A 116 4.57 12.43 18.41
CA HIS A 116 4.34 11.72 19.66
C HIS A 116 4.11 12.69 20.81
N SER A 117 3.17 12.34 21.69
CA SER A 117 2.94 13.01 22.96
C SER A 117 2.45 12.00 24.00
N THR A 118 2.52 12.34 25.29
CA THR A 118 1.99 11.48 26.35
C THR A 118 0.53 11.83 26.64
N LYS A 119 -0.33 10.81 26.67
CA LYS A 119 -1.73 10.93 27.07
C LYS A 119 -2.03 10.01 28.24
N THR A 120 -2.75 10.51 29.24
CA THR A 120 -3.23 9.69 30.36
C THR A 120 -4.52 9.00 29.95
N VAL A 121 -4.55 7.67 30.00
CA VAL A 121 -5.73 6.87 29.74
C VAL A 121 -6.10 6.08 30.99
N THR A 122 -7.37 6.09 31.34
CA THR A 122 -7.91 5.30 32.45
C THR A 122 -8.25 3.90 31.96
N VAL A 123 -7.49 2.90 32.39
CA VAL A 123 -7.73 1.48 32.09
C VAL A 123 -8.49 0.86 33.26
N GLU A 124 -9.65 0.25 32.97
CA GLU A 124 -10.40 -0.53 33.94
C GLU A 124 -9.86 -1.97 33.99
N GLU A 125 -9.11 -2.32 35.04
CA GLU A 125 -8.74 -3.70 35.33
C GLU A 125 -9.84 -4.38 36.13
N THR A 126 -10.15 -5.64 35.80
CA THR A 126 -11.09 -6.44 36.61
C THR A 126 -10.30 -7.26 37.60
N VAL A 127 -10.42 -6.95 38.89
CA VAL A 127 -9.78 -7.69 39.98
C VAL A 127 -10.82 -8.63 40.61
N ASP A 128 -10.46 -9.89 40.74
CA ASP A 128 -11.29 -10.90 41.43
C ASP A 128 -11.16 -10.70 42.95
N GLU A 129 -12.20 -10.17 43.58
CA GLU A 129 -12.29 -10.00 45.03
C GLU A 129 -13.05 -11.21 45.62
N LYS A 130 -12.43 -11.96 46.53
CA LYS A 130 -13.10 -13.05 47.25
C LYS A 130 -13.91 -12.44 48.40
N VAL A 131 -15.24 -12.51 48.29
CA VAL A 131 -16.18 -12.10 49.33
C VAL A 131 -16.72 -13.35 50.02
N THR A 132 -16.52 -13.47 51.33
CA THR A 132 -17.13 -14.53 52.17
C THR A 132 -18.54 -14.10 52.58
N GLU A 133 -19.55 -14.84 52.17
CA GLU A 133 -20.92 -14.71 52.69
C GLU A 133 -21.22 -15.85 53.66
N THR A 134 -21.71 -15.53 54.85
CA THR A 134 -22.20 -16.52 55.82
C THR A 134 -23.62 -16.93 55.46
N VAL A 135 -23.83 -18.17 55.01
CA VAL A 135 -25.16 -18.72 54.72
C VAL A 135 -25.59 -19.60 55.89
N VAL A 136 -26.71 -19.25 56.52
CA VAL A 136 -27.32 -20.07 57.57
C VAL A 136 -28.14 -21.19 56.90
N LYS A 137 -27.74 -22.44 57.10
CA LYS A 137 -28.54 -23.62 56.74
C LYS A 137 -29.18 -24.20 57.99
N LYS A 138 -30.47 -24.49 57.91
CA LYS A 138 -31.17 -25.27 58.93
C LYS A 138 -30.91 -26.75 58.68
N VAL A 139 -30.26 -27.42 59.63
CA VAL A 139 -30.06 -28.87 59.60
C VAL A 139 -30.90 -29.47 60.72
N LEU A 140 -31.72 -30.47 60.38
CA LEU A 140 -32.55 -31.17 61.35
C LEU A 140 -31.69 -32.20 62.08
N ASN A 141 -31.61 -32.10 63.40
CA ASN A 141 -30.87 -33.07 64.22
C ASN A 141 -31.73 -34.33 64.41
N GLU A 142 -31.31 -35.44 63.79
CA GLU A 142 -32.11 -36.68 63.68
C GLU A 142 -32.42 -37.36 65.02
N GLU A 143 -31.73 -37.01 66.12
CA GLU A 143 -31.98 -37.58 67.44
C GLU A 143 -32.97 -36.77 68.32
N THR A 144 -33.23 -35.50 68.02
CA THR A 144 -34.05 -34.62 68.89
C THR A 144 -35.22 -33.94 68.17
N GLY A 145 -35.27 -33.96 66.84
CA GLY A 145 -36.38 -33.41 66.05
C GLY A 145 -36.51 -31.88 66.10
N VAL A 146 -35.47 -31.16 66.56
CA VAL A 146 -35.41 -29.69 66.57
C VAL A 146 -34.49 -29.19 65.45
N GLU A 147 -34.90 -28.14 64.75
CA GLU A 147 -34.08 -27.47 63.72
C GLU A 147 -32.93 -26.71 64.39
N GLU A 148 -31.67 -27.03 64.06
CA GLU A 148 -30.50 -26.23 64.46
C GLU A 148 -30.01 -25.39 63.26
N GLU A 149 -29.73 -24.12 63.53
CA GLU A 149 -29.14 -23.18 62.56
C GLU A 149 -27.61 -23.35 62.54
N VAL A 150 -27.07 -23.87 61.45
CA VAL A 150 -25.62 -23.98 61.22
C VAL A 150 -25.20 -22.94 60.18
N SER A 151 -24.25 -22.09 60.54
CA SER A 151 -23.65 -21.10 59.64
C SER A 151 -22.50 -21.70 58.83
N GLU A 152 -22.60 -21.73 57.50
CA GLU A 152 -21.50 -22.05 56.58
C GLU A 152 -20.97 -20.76 55.92
N GLU A 153 -19.65 -20.54 55.92
CA GLU A 153 -19.02 -19.49 55.12
C GLU A 153 -18.84 -19.95 53.67
N VAL A 154 -19.50 -19.27 52.73
CA VAL A 154 -19.39 -19.51 51.29
C VAL A 154 -18.60 -18.37 50.65
N THR A 155 -17.43 -18.66 50.10
CA THR A 155 -16.64 -17.69 49.30
C THR A 155 -17.24 -17.51 47.91
N LYS A 156 -17.75 -16.32 47.59
CA LYS A 156 -18.10 -15.88 46.23
C LYS A 156 -17.00 -14.99 45.67
N THR A 157 -16.64 -15.20 44.41
CA THR A 157 -15.69 -14.31 43.71
C THR A 157 -16.47 -13.21 43.01
N VAL A 158 -16.31 -11.97 43.44
CA VAL A 158 -16.96 -10.78 42.86
C VAL A 158 -15.93 -10.02 42.04
N LYS A 159 -16.27 -9.76 40.77
CA LYS A 159 -15.42 -9.00 39.85
C LYS A 159 -15.55 -7.50 40.14
N LYS A 160 -14.50 -6.88 40.68
CA LYS A 160 -14.44 -5.44 40.89
C LYS A 160 -13.64 -4.77 39.78
N LYS A 161 -14.22 -3.76 39.14
CA LYS A 161 -13.53 -2.90 38.18
C LYS A 161 -12.71 -1.87 38.95
N VAL A 162 -11.40 -1.90 38.80
CA VAL A 162 -10.46 -0.94 39.37
C VAL A 162 -9.90 -0.11 38.21
N SER A 163 -10.12 1.20 38.25
CA SER A 163 -9.54 2.14 37.29
C SER A 163 -8.08 2.46 37.67
N LYS A 164 -7.16 2.25 36.74
CA LYS A 164 -5.76 2.74 36.81
C LYS A 164 -5.53 3.75 35.70
N GLU A 165 -4.92 4.88 36.04
CA GLU A 165 -4.45 5.84 35.06
C GLU A 165 -3.04 5.41 34.60
N ILE A 166 -2.88 5.22 33.30
CA ILE A 166 -1.60 4.82 32.68
C ILE A 166 -1.25 5.89 31.64
N GLU A 167 -0.01 6.35 31.64
CA GLU A 167 0.53 7.19 30.56
C GLU A 167 0.85 6.30 29.36
N VAL A 168 0.20 6.59 28.23
CA VAL A 168 0.42 5.91 26.96
C VAL A 168 0.95 6.90 25.92
N ASP A 169 1.77 6.37 25.02
CA ASP A 169 2.25 7.11 23.85
C ASP A 169 1.08 7.38 22.89
N ASP A 170 0.88 8.65 22.55
CA ASP A 170 -0.16 9.16 21.67
C ASP A 170 0.48 9.61 20.35
N ASN A 171 0.30 8.81 19.30
CA ASN A 171 0.84 9.08 17.98
C ASN A 171 -0.21 9.77 17.11
N ARG A 172 -0.02 11.07 16.88
CA ARG A 172 -0.92 11.91 16.07
C ARG A 172 -1.12 11.42 14.63
N LEU A 173 -0.20 10.61 14.07
CA LEU A 173 -0.36 10.02 12.74
C LEU A 173 -1.52 9.02 12.69
N PHE A 174 -1.82 8.33 13.80
CA PHE A 174 -2.98 7.45 13.89
C PHE A 174 -4.28 8.22 13.70
N ASP A 175 -4.42 9.39 14.35
CA ASP A 175 -5.59 10.24 14.20
C ASP A 175 -5.72 10.80 12.78
N LEU A 176 -4.63 11.29 12.19
CA LEU A 176 -4.62 11.82 10.81
C LEU A 176 -5.07 10.77 9.77
N LEU A 177 -4.80 9.50 10.04
CA LEU A 177 -5.10 8.39 9.15
C LEU A 177 -6.40 7.67 9.49
N ASN A 178 -7.17 8.17 10.46
CA ASN A 178 -8.36 7.53 10.99
C ASN A 178 -8.10 6.07 11.40
N ALA A 179 -7.00 5.83 12.11
CA ALA A 179 -6.65 4.50 12.62
C ALA A 179 -7.77 3.96 13.53
N PRO A 180 -8.11 2.66 13.44
CA PRO A 180 -9.06 2.06 14.37
C PRO A 180 -8.56 2.11 15.82
N GLU A 181 -9.50 2.15 16.76
CA GLU A 181 -9.17 2.08 18.19
C GLU A 181 -8.39 0.80 18.52
N GLY A 182 -7.36 0.92 19.35
CA GLY A 182 -6.50 -0.22 19.71
C GLY A 182 -5.62 -0.72 18.54
N PHE A 183 -5.38 0.11 17.52
CA PHE A 183 -4.53 -0.27 16.39
C PHE A 183 -3.10 -0.67 16.81
N ALA A 184 -2.49 0.01 17.79
CA ALA A 184 -1.14 -0.34 18.25
C ALA A 184 -1.04 -1.79 18.77
N ASP A 185 -2.02 -2.24 19.55
CA ASP A 185 -2.10 -3.64 20.01
C ASP A 185 -2.38 -4.60 18.85
N THR A 186 -3.21 -4.18 17.91
CA THR A 186 -3.52 -4.96 16.69
C THR A 186 -2.27 -5.15 15.85
N LEU A 187 -1.48 -4.09 15.65
CA LEU A 187 -0.23 -4.12 14.93
C LEU A 187 0.78 -5.05 15.61
N THR A 188 0.91 -4.99 16.94
CA THR A 188 1.77 -5.91 17.70
C THR A 188 1.40 -7.37 17.44
N LYS A 189 0.11 -7.70 17.37
CA LYS A 189 -0.37 -9.05 17.03
C LYS A 189 -0.08 -9.41 15.57
N TYR A 190 -0.26 -8.45 14.66
CA TYR A 190 -0.01 -8.67 13.23
C TYR A 190 1.47 -8.97 12.94
N LEU A 191 2.38 -8.30 13.64
CA LEU A 191 3.83 -8.42 13.45
C LEU A 191 4.43 -9.66 14.13
N ALA A 192 3.68 -10.33 15.01
CA ALA A 192 4.16 -11.52 15.69
C ALA A 192 4.58 -12.60 14.68
N LYS A 193 5.88 -12.94 14.68
CA LYS A 193 6.50 -13.96 13.81
C LYS A 193 6.44 -13.62 12.31
N LYS A 194 6.43 -12.33 11.95
CA LYS A 194 6.53 -11.87 10.56
C LYS A 194 7.96 -11.53 10.21
N GLU A 195 8.38 -11.96 9.02
CA GLU A 195 9.77 -11.82 8.57
C GLU A 195 9.88 -11.21 7.17
N LYS A 196 8.82 -11.25 6.36
CA LYS A 196 8.83 -10.81 4.96
C LYS A 196 7.84 -9.69 4.74
N PHE A 197 8.39 -8.50 4.53
CA PHE A 197 7.66 -7.24 4.49
C PHE A 197 7.62 -6.70 3.05
N SER A 198 6.41 -6.41 2.55
CA SER A 198 6.22 -5.80 1.24
C SER A 198 5.36 -4.56 1.28
N LEU A 199 5.82 -3.51 0.62
CA LEU A 199 5.11 -2.25 0.44
C LEU A 199 4.73 -2.11 -1.03
N MET A 200 3.43 -1.98 -1.29
CA MET A 200 2.90 -1.55 -2.57
C MET A 200 2.50 -0.08 -2.49
N VAL A 201 2.89 0.71 -3.49
CA VAL A 201 2.46 2.11 -3.63
C VAL A 201 1.76 2.34 -4.95
N GLY A 202 0.76 3.20 -4.95
CA GLY A 202 -0.17 3.34 -6.07
C GLY A 202 -0.28 4.72 -6.71
N PRO A 203 -1.21 4.85 -7.67
CA PRO A 203 -1.47 6.05 -8.45
C PRO A 203 -1.68 7.33 -7.66
N ASP A 204 -2.28 7.26 -6.47
CA ASP A 204 -2.59 8.45 -5.68
C ASP A 204 -1.32 9.18 -5.25
N LEU A 205 -0.21 8.46 -5.01
CA LEU A 205 1.08 9.08 -4.71
C LEU A 205 1.67 9.82 -5.91
N TYR A 206 1.38 9.37 -7.13
CA TYR A 206 1.94 9.97 -8.35
C TYR A 206 1.17 11.20 -8.79
N SER A 207 -0.14 11.25 -8.50
CA SER A 207 -1.02 12.39 -8.79
C SER A 207 -1.06 13.40 -7.64
N HIS A 208 -0.48 13.07 -6.48
CA HIS A 208 -0.36 13.97 -5.34
C HIS A 208 0.42 15.25 -5.73
N PRO A 209 0.01 16.46 -5.27
CA PRO A 209 0.75 17.70 -5.50
C PRO A 209 2.17 17.66 -4.97
N ASN A 210 2.39 16.93 -3.86
CA ASN A 210 3.71 16.69 -3.28
C ASN A 210 4.27 15.31 -3.71
N SER A 211 3.94 14.82 -4.91
CA SER A 211 4.37 13.50 -5.41
C SER A 211 5.88 13.30 -5.35
N GLU A 212 6.68 14.35 -5.56
CA GLU A 212 8.14 14.29 -5.40
C GLU A 212 8.54 13.96 -3.96
N ASN A 213 7.87 14.55 -2.97
CA ASN A 213 8.14 14.24 -1.57
C ASN A 213 7.68 12.81 -1.23
N CYS A 214 6.50 12.40 -1.71
CA CYS A 214 6.02 11.02 -1.58
C CYS A 214 7.06 10.03 -2.12
N ALA A 215 7.67 10.30 -3.28
CA ALA A 215 8.71 9.46 -3.87
C ALA A 215 9.95 9.35 -2.99
N ARG A 216 10.39 10.47 -2.39
CA ARG A 216 11.51 10.51 -1.45
C ARG A 216 11.21 9.70 -0.19
N LEU A 217 10.01 9.83 0.37
CA LEU A 217 9.58 9.05 1.55
C LEU A 217 9.52 7.55 1.24
N VAL A 218 9.02 7.16 0.07
CA VAL A 218 9.03 5.75 -0.38
C VAL A 218 10.47 5.21 -0.47
N ALA A 219 11.40 6.00 -1.03
CA ALA A 219 12.82 5.62 -1.07
C ALA A 219 13.43 5.48 0.33
N LEU A 220 13.07 6.36 1.26
CA LEU A 220 13.51 6.27 2.66
C LEU A 220 12.96 5.02 3.35
N ILE A 221 11.70 4.66 3.09
CA ILE A 221 11.12 3.42 3.64
C ILE A 221 11.93 2.22 3.16
N GLU A 222 12.18 2.10 1.86
CA GLU A 222 12.96 0.98 1.33
C GLU A 222 14.40 0.94 1.89
N LYS A 223 14.99 2.11 2.14
CA LYS A 223 16.37 2.21 2.64
C LYS A 223 16.51 1.91 4.12
N TYR A 224 15.53 2.30 4.93
CA TYR A 224 15.63 2.28 6.40
C TYR A 224 14.65 1.31 7.07
N THR A 225 13.98 0.45 6.30
CA THR A 225 13.07 -0.58 6.81
C THR A 225 13.34 -1.93 6.12
N ALA A 226 12.66 -2.99 6.58
CA ALA A 226 12.72 -4.31 5.95
C ALA A 226 11.84 -4.44 4.69
N PHE A 227 11.10 -3.39 4.30
CA PHE A 227 10.15 -3.47 3.19
C PHE A 227 10.86 -3.44 1.83
N ASN A 228 10.56 -4.42 0.98
CA ASN A 228 10.72 -4.21 -0.46
C ASN A 228 9.57 -3.34 -0.99
N VAL A 229 9.84 -2.60 -2.06
CA VAL A 229 8.86 -1.66 -2.63
C VAL A 229 8.43 -2.13 -4.02
N THR A 230 7.13 -2.16 -4.26
CA THR A 230 6.53 -2.38 -5.59
C THR A 230 5.65 -1.20 -5.96
N MET A 231 5.94 -0.51 -7.06
CA MET A 231 5.14 0.62 -7.52
C MET A 231 4.11 0.18 -8.56
N ILE A 232 2.83 0.30 -8.25
CA ILE A 232 1.71 -0.06 -9.12
C ILE A 232 1.58 1.03 -10.19
N PRO A 233 1.80 0.74 -11.49
CA PRO A 233 1.67 1.75 -12.54
C PRO A 233 0.19 2.09 -12.82
N ASN A 234 -0.10 3.31 -13.24
CA ASN A 234 -1.49 3.78 -13.47
C ASN A 234 -2.13 3.20 -14.74
N LEU A 235 -1.35 2.91 -15.78
CA LEU A 235 -1.82 2.34 -17.04
C LEU A 235 -0.87 1.26 -17.54
N ALA A 236 -1.35 0.45 -18.50
CA ALA A 236 -0.51 -0.50 -19.21
C ALA A 236 0.75 0.17 -19.79
N ASN A 237 1.90 -0.47 -19.58
CA ASN A 237 3.20 0.00 -20.07
C ASN A 237 3.65 1.40 -19.57
N THR A 238 3.01 1.96 -18.54
CA THR A 238 3.46 3.21 -17.91
C THR A 238 4.92 3.12 -17.49
N LEU A 239 5.33 1.97 -16.91
CA LEU A 239 6.72 1.75 -16.54
C LEU A 239 7.61 1.82 -17.79
N GLY A 240 7.32 1.04 -18.83
CA GLY A 240 8.12 1.02 -20.06
C GLY A 240 8.27 2.41 -20.69
N ALA A 241 7.17 3.17 -20.79
CA ALA A 241 7.22 4.55 -21.28
C ALA A 241 8.09 5.45 -20.39
N ALA A 242 7.98 5.36 -19.07
CA ALA A 242 8.82 6.14 -18.15
C ALA A 242 10.32 5.80 -18.25
N LEU A 243 10.65 4.56 -18.64
CA LEU A 243 12.04 4.13 -18.81
C LEU A 243 12.69 4.69 -20.08
N ILE A 244 11.93 4.89 -21.17
CA ILE A 244 12.50 5.21 -22.49
C ILE A 244 12.10 6.58 -23.04
N CYS A 245 11.10 7.25 -22.46
CA CYS A 245 10.62 8.55 -22.93
C CYS A 245 10.94 9.65 -21.92
N ASP A 246 11.59 10.73 -22.33
CA ASP A 246 11.74 11.94 -21.52
C ASP A 246 10.55 12.89 -21.67
N LEU A 247 10.37 13.74 -20.66
CA LEU A 247 9.33 14.78 -20.64
C LEU A 247 10.01 16.14 -20.64
N ASP A 248 9.71 16.94 -21.66
CA ASP A 248 10.07 18.36 -21.66
C ASP A 248 9.18 19.15 -20.71
N THR A 249 9.73 20.20 -20.10
CA THR A 249 8.96 21.07 -19.18
C THR A 249 7.98 22.00 -19.90
N ALA A 250 8.20 22.24 -21.20
CA ALA A 250 7.38 23.12 -22.03
C ALA A 250 6.80 22.35 -23.21
N GLY A 251 5.51 22.53 -23.47
CA GLY A 251 4.86 22.02 -24.67
C GLY A 251 5.23 22.85 -25.90
N GLY A 252 5.27 22.20 -27.07
CA GLY A 252 5.39 22.89 -28.36
C GLY A 252 4.11 23.67 -28.72
N SER A 253 4.22 24.61 -29.67
CA SER A 253 3.09 25.39 -30.18
C SER A 253 2.12 24.56 -31.05
N TYR A 254 2.59 23.42 -31.55
CA TYR A 254 1.80 22.45 -32.30
C TYR A 254 2.00 21.07 -31.67
N THR A 255 0.91 20.40 -31.31
CA THR A 255 0.94 19.11 -30.61
C THR A 255 0.28 18.03 -31.45
N ILE A 256 0.93 16.86 -31.50
CA ILE A 256 0.36 15.64 -32.06
C ILE A 256 -0.04 14.75 -30.89
N GLY A 257 -1.34 14.58 -30.68
CA GLY A 257 -1.87 13.73 -29.61
C GLY A 257 -2.01 12.29 -30.06
N TYR A 258 -1.48 11.32 -29.30
CA TYR A 258 -1.68 9.90 -29.54
C TYR A 258 -2.69 9.34 -28.53
N ASN A 259 -3.88 8.94 -29.00
CA ASN A 259 -5.05 8.59 -28.18
C ASN A 259 -5.42 9.68 -27.14
N THR A 260 -5.06 10.93 -27.43
CA THR A 260 -5.36 12.11 -26.61
C THR A 260 -5.48 13.33 -27.52
N ALA A 261 -6.10 14.40 -27.04
CA ALA A 261 -6.32 15.60 -27.84
C ALA A 261 -4.99 16.33 -28.16
N GLY A 262 -4.86 16.79 -29.40
CA GLY A 262 -3.79 17.67 -29.87
C GLY A 262 -4.28 18.56 -31.00
N ASN A 263 -3.38 19.34 -31.61
CA ASN A 263 -3.70 20.06 -32.86
C ASN A 263 -3.95 19.10 -34.04
N PHE A 264 -3.34 17.92 -33.98
CA PHE A 264 -3.63 16.76 -34.82
C PHE A 264 -3.66 15.52 -33.93
N THR A 265 -4.64 14.66 -34.13
CA THR A 265 -4.93 13.54 -33.23
C THR A 265 -4.80 12.21 -33.95
N LEU A 266 -3.80 11.43 -33.54
CA LEU A 266 -3.63 10.02 -33.89
C LEU A 266 -4.50 9.19 -32.94
N ASN A 267 -5.38 8.34 -33.45
CA ASN A 267 -6.37 7.68 -32.59
C ASN A 267 -6.70 6.24 -33.00
N ALA A 268 -6.72 5.32 -32.03
CA ALA A 268 -7.03 3.91 -32.25
C ALA A 268 -8.53 3.55 -32.21
N LEU A 269 -9.40 4.48 -31.84
CA LEU A 269 -10.85 4.35 -31.76
C LEU A 269 -11.58 4.92 -32.99
N GLY A 270 -10.85 5.46 -33.97
CA GLY A 270 -11.43 5.96 -35.22
C GLY A 270 -12.09 7.33 -35.16
N ASN A 271 -11.83 8.11 -34.10
CA ASN A 271 -12.39 9.46 -33.91
C ASN A 271 -11.32 10.56 -33.88
N GLY A 272 -10.13 10.29 -34.42
CA GLY A 272 -9.04 11.26 -34.60
C GLY A 272 -8.95 11.80 -36.02
N ASP A 273 -7.89 12.56 -36.29
CA ASP A 273 -7.54 13.05 -37.63
C ASP A 273 -6.86 11.95 -38.48
N LEU A 274 -6.20 10.99 -37.83
CA LEU A 274 -5.62 9.81 -38.48
C LEU A 274 -5.80 8.56 -37.60
N ASP A 275 -6.35 7.50 -38.21
CA ASP A 275 -6.55 6.21 -37.56
C ASP A 275 -5.22 5.52 -37.27
N MET A 276 -5.05 5.07 -36.03
CA MET A 276 -3.94 4.23 -35.58
C MET A 276 -4.43 2.81 -35.28
N PRO A 277 -3.55 1.79 -35.33
CA PRO A 277 -3.95 0.43 -34.98
C PRO A 277 -4.36 0.33 -33.50
N ALA A 278 -5.37 -0.49 -33.18
CA ALA A 278 -5.69 -0.87 -31.80
C ALA A 278 -4.63 -1.79 -31.20
N LEU A 279 -4.62 -1.99 -29.88
CA LEU A 279 -3.57 -2.78 -29.20
C LEU A 279 -3.44 -4.21 -29.76
N ASN A 280 -4.55 -4.86 -30.11
CA ASN A 280 -4.57 -6.21 -30.69
C ASN A 280 -4.17 -6.25 -32.19
N GLN A 281 -3.93 -5.10 -32.80
CA GLN A 281 -3.46 -4.94 -34.18
C GLN A 281 -1.99 -4.48 -34.24
N GLN A 282 -1.32 -4.40 -33.08
CA GLN A 282 0.06 -3.92 -32.97
C GLN A 282 1.00 -5.04 -32.55
N GLU A 283 2.18 -5.08 -33.14
CA GLU A 283 3.34 -5.79 -32.63
C GLU A 283 4.15 -4.84 -31.73
N GLY A 284 4.73 -5.36 -30.66
CA GLY A 284 5.59 -4.56 -29.80
C GLY A 284 5.92 -5.24 -28.49
N THR A 285 6.23 -4.42 -27.48
CA THR A 285 6.52 -4.90 -26.13
C THR A 285 5.91 -3.98 -25.08
N LEU A 286 5.43 -4.56 -23.97
CA LEU A 286 4.96 -3.84 -22.80
C LEU A 286 5.77 -4.25 -21.57
N THR A 287 6.22 -3.29 -20.78
CA THR A 287 6.90 -3.54 -19.51
C THR A 287 5.86 -3.64 -18.39
N SER A 288 5.78 -4.80 -17.74
CA SER A 288 4.88 -5.04 -16.61
C SER A 288 5.41 -4.47 -15.30
N ILE A 289 4.57 -4.44 -14.27
CA ILE A 289 4.94 -4.11 -12.88
C ILE A 289 6.07 -4.98 -12.32
N ASP A 290 6.26 -6.18 -12.85
CA ASP A 290 7.37 -7.06 -12.44
C ASP A 290 8.68 -6.73 -13.17
N LYS A 291 8.76 -5.57 -13.81
CA LYS A 291 9.91 -5.11 -14.61
C LYS A 291 10.25 -6.06 -15.76
N ARG A 292 9.27 -6.85 -16.23
CA ARG A 292 9.43 -7.78 -17.37
C ARG A 292 8.94 -7.14 -18.65
N VAL A 293 9.74 -7.23 -19.70
CA VAL A 293 9.37 -6.84 -21.07
C VAL A 293 8.63 -8.01 -21.71
N ASN A 294 7.34 -7.82 -21.97
CA ASN A 294 6.46 -8.84 -22.54
C ASN A 294 6.15 -8.49 -24.00
N PRO A 295 6.36 -9.42 -24.95
CA PRO A 295 6.02 -9.17 -26.35
C PRO A 295 4.50 -9.17 -26.55
N THR A 296 4.04 -8.36 -27.50
CA THR A 296 2.68 -8.37 -28.03
C THR A 296 2.75 -8.68 -29.52
N ASN A 297 1.92 -9.62 -29.97
CA ASN A 297 1.83 -9.99 -31.39
C ASN A 297 0.53 -9.48 -31.98
N VAL A 298 0.55 -9.18 -33.28
CA VAL A 298 -0.65 -8.81 -34.04
C VAL A 298 -1.62 -9.99 -34.05
N ALA A 299 -2.84 -9.77 -33.56
CA ALA A 299 -3.91 -10.76 -33.59
C ALA A 299 -4.85 -10.55 -34.78
N VAL A 300 -5.02 -9.29 -35.21
CA VAL A 300 -5.92 -8.90 -36.30
C VAL A 300 -5.18 -7.90 -37.20
N GLY A 301 -5.36 -7.99 -38.51
CA GLY A 301 -4.75 -7.05 -39.45
C GLY A 301 -5.25 -5.62 -39.27
N PHE A 302 -4.41 -4.66 -39.66
CA PHE A 302 -4.76 -3.25 -39.75
C PHE A 302 -4.42 -2.75 -41.15
N GLY A 303 -5.38 -2.13 -41.83
CA GLY A 303 -5.24 -1.67 -43.22
C GLY A 303 -4.89 -0.18 -43.36
N GLY A 304 -4.68 0.52 -42.26
CA GLY A 304 -4.29 1.94 -42.24
C GLY A 304 -2.78 2.15 -42.08
N TYR A 305 -2.39 3.39 -41.83
CA TYR A 305 -1.00 3.77 -41.62
C TYR A 305 -0.57 3.57 -40.16
N THR A 306 0.65 3.11 -39.96
CA THR A 306 1.27 2.90 -38.64
C THR A 306 2.28 4.00 -38.32
N LEU A 307 2.77 4.05 -37.07
CA LEU A 307 3.86 4.94 -36.70
C LEU A 307 5.15 4.69 -37.52
N ASN A 308 5.39 3.46 -37.98
CA ASN A 308 6.52 3.15 -38.84
C ASN A 308 6.38 3.81 -40.22
N ASP A 309 5.16 3.82 -40.78
CA ASP A 309 4.89 4.46 -42.07
C ASP A 309 5.12 5.98 -41.99
N ILE A 310 4.71 6.59 -40.86
CA ILE A 310 4.97 8.01 -40.59
C ILE A 310 6.48 8.27 -40.46
N ALA A 311 7.20 7.45 -39.70
CA ALA A 311 8.65 7.58 -39.58
C ALA A 311 9.34 7.45 -40.96
N ASN A 312 8.95 6.48 -41.77
CA ASN A 312 9.52 6.30 -43.11
C ASN A 312 9.21 7.50 -44.04
N ALA A 313 8.02 8.09 -43.95
CA ALA A 313 7.67 9.32 -44.67
C ALA A 313 8.51 10.53 -44.22
N LEU A 314 9.01 10.54 -42.98
CA LEU A 314 9.90 11.56 -42.42
C LEU A 314 11.39 11.30 -42.74
N GLY A 315 11.71 10.29 -43.54
CA GLY A 315 13.07 9.98 -43.99
C GLY A 315 13.80 8.92 -43.18
N PHE A 316 13.12 8.26 -42.24
CA PHE A 316 13.60 6.99 -41.69
C PHE A 316 13.39 5.86 -42.71
N ASN A 317 14.01 4.70 -42.49
CA ASN A 317 13.93 3.60 -43.46
C ASN A 317 14.07 2.23 -42.77
N GLU A 318 13.10 1.91 -41.91
CA GLU A 318 12.99 0.57 -41.31
C GLU A 318 11.75 -0.17 -41.82
N SER A 319 11.93 -1.47 -42.06
CA SER A 319 10.84 -2.33 -42.51
C SER A 319 9.83 -2.63 -41.40
N LEU A 320 10.30 -2.71 -40.14
CA LEU A 320 9.48 -3.04 -38.98
C LEU A 320 9.81 -2.10 -37.82
N THR A 321 8.78 -1.67 -37.08
CA THR A 321 8.94 -0.81 -35.89
C THR A 321 9.93 -1.39 -34.87
N VAL A 322 9.95 -2.72 -34.70
CA VAL A 322 10.84 -3.42 -33.76
C VAL A 322 12.33 -3.23 -34.07
N ASN A 323 12.68 -2.87 -35.30
CA ASN A 323 14.08 -2.62 -35.66
C ASN A 323 14.63 -1.37 -34.96
N TYR A 324 13.79 -0.36 -34.69
CA TYR A 324 14.18 0.83 -33.93
C TYR A 324 14.51 0.50 -32.46
N THR A 325 13.94 -0.57 -31.89
CA THR A 325 14.19 -0.97 -30.49
C THR A 325 15.68 -1.20 -30.22
N LYS A 326 16.42 -1.72 -31.20
CA LYS A 326 17.88 -1.95 -31.08
C LYS A 326 18.70 -0.65 -31.10
N GLN A 327 18.10 0.44 -31.55
CA GLN A 327 18.71 1.77 -31.63
C GLN A 327 18.43 2.60 -30.36
N LEU A 328 17.56 2.12 -29.46
CA LEU A 328 17.28 2.80 -28.21
C LEU A 328 18.56 2.89 -27.34
N PRO A 329 18.73 3.96 -26.56
CA PRO A 329 19.87 4.11 -25.67
C PRO A 329 19.99 2.93 -24.70
N VAL A 330 21.19 2.33 -24.62
CA VAL A 330 21.50 1.27 -23.65
C VAL A 330 21.81 1.79 -22.25
N LYS A 331 21.90 3.12 -22.10
CA LYS A 331 22.00 3.85 -20.83
C LYS A 331 21.20 5.14 -20.95
N ASN A 332 20.51 5.51 -19.88
CA ASN A 332 19.91 6.85 -19.78
C ASN A 332 21.03 7.89 -19.82
N LEU A 333 20.84 8.94 -20.63
CA LEU A 333 21.69 10.14 -20.61
C LEU A 333 21.54 10.90 -19.29
#